data_AF-A0A6N7CX87-F1
#
_entry.id   AF-A0A6N7CX87-F1
#
_cell.length_a   1.000
_cell.length_b   1.000
_cell.length_c   1.000
_cell.angle_alpha   90.00
_cell.angle_beta   90.00
_cell.angle_gamma   90.00
#
_symmetry.space_group_name_H-M   'P 1'
#
loop_
_entity.id
_entity.type
_entity.pdbx_description
1 polymer ?
#
loop_
_entity_poly.entity_id
_entity_poly.type
_entity_poly.pdbx_seq_one_letter_code
_entity_poly.pdbx_strand_id
1 'polypeptide(L)'
;MIALLLSDRCTACQRCIAVCPRNVFDPGPAVPVIARPEDCQTCFACELYCQADALYVEPTVDRLVPVDEDAVRASGLLGVYRRDSGWDEWQDDPRYPNQHWRMGEVFARGQADQQARQAARAPSLSATPSRPWPDEGIPS
;
A
#
# COMPACT_ATOMS: atom_id res chain seq x y z
N MET A 1 -13.68 -2.16 4.25
CA MET A 1 -13.63 -2.06 2.77
C MET A 1 -14.42 -0.84 2.30
N ILE A 2 -14.22 -0.34 1.07
CA ILE A 2 -15.00 0.79 0.54
C ILE A 2 -16.49 0.40 0.55
N ALA A 3 -17.31 1.23 1.20
CA ALA A 3 -18.71 0.90 1.44
C ALA A 3 -19.67 1.90 0.79
N LEU A 4 -19.26 3.17 0.65
CA LEU A 4 -20.17 4.21 0.19
C LEU A 4 -19.45 5.34 -0.57
N LEU A 5 -20.13 5.84 -1.60
CA LEU A 5 -19.80 7.07 -2.32
C LEU A 5 -21.04 7.98 -2.32
N LEU A 6 -20.94 9.13 -1.65
CA LEU A 6 -21.98 10.14 -1.58
C LEU A 6 -21.95 11.01 -2.83
N SER A 7 -22.85 10.75 -3.76
CA SER A 7 -22.84 11.37 -5.10
C SER A 7 -23.05 12.89 -5.04
N ASP A 8 -23.86 13.37 -4.08
CA ASP A 8 -24.13 14.79 -3.81
C ASP A 8 -22.91 15.57 -3.29
N ARG A 9 -21.92 14.88 -2.71
CA ARG A 9 -20.66 15.49 -2.24
C ARG A 9 -19.53 15.35 -3.24
N CYS A 10 -19.60 14.38 -4.14
CA CYS A 10 -18.52 14.10 -5.06
C CYS A 10 -18.29 15.25 -6.05
N THR A 11 -17.04 15.69 -6.20
CA THR A 11 -16.65 16.76 -7.14
C THR A 11 -16.15 16.24 -8.48
N ALA A 12 -16.31 14.93 -8.76
CA ALA A 12 -15.83 14.26 -9.96
C ALA A 12 -14.32 14.45 -10.26
N CYS A 13 -13.49 14.70 -9.23
CA CYS A 13 -12.05 14.97 -9.40
C CYS A 13 -11.20 13.73 -9.79
N GLN A 14 -11.82 12.54 -9.80
CA GLN A 14 -11.22 11.25 -10.18
C GLN A 14 -9.99 10.82 -9.35
N ARG A 15 -9.71 11.48 -8.22
CA ARG A 15 -8.55 11.16 -7.38
C ARG A 15 -8.62 9.74 -6.83
N CYS A 16 -9.81 9.29 -6.41
CA CYS A 16 -10.04 7.93 -5.91
C CYS A 16 -9.71 6.83 -6.92
N ILE A 17 -9.89 7.09 -8.23
CA ILE A 17 -9.49 6.19 -9.31
C ILE A 17 -7.96 6.14 -9.37
N ALA A 18 -7.30 7.29 -9.41
CA ALA A 18 -5.85 7.39 -9.56
C ALA A 18 -5.05 6.79 -8.37
N VAL A 19 -5.57 6.89 -7.15
CA VAL A 19 -4.85 6.46 -5.94
C VAL A 19 -5.17 5.03 -5.51
N CYS A 20 -6.18 4.38 -6.09
CA CYS A 20 -6.58 3.04 -5.66
C CYS A 20 -5.59 1.99 -6.19
N PRO A 21 -4.80 1.31 -5.34
CA PRO A 21 -3.78 0.36 -5.80
C PRO A 21 -4.37 -0.94 -6.39
N ARG A 22 -5.67 -1.16 -6.19
CA ARG A 22 -6.40 -2.35 -6.66
C ARG A 22 -7.39 -2.04 -7.77
N ASN A 23 -7.41 -0.79 -8.27
CA ASN A 23 -8.35 -0.35 -9.29
C ASN A 23 -9.81 -0.66 -8.91
N VAL A 24 -10.26 -0.34 -7.69
CA VAL A 24 -11.64 -0.62 -7.26
C VAL A 24 -12.68 0.24 -7.98
N PHE A 25 -12.26 1.42 -8.45
CA PHE A 25 -13.14 2.42 -9.08
C PHE A 25 -12.99 2.44 -10.60
N ASP A 26 -14.10 2.64 -11.30
CA ASP A 26 -14.13 2.97 -12.74
C ASP A 26 -14.65 4.40 -12.97
N PRO A 27 -14.26 5.06 -14.08
CA PRO A 27 -14.88 6.32 -14.49
C PRO A 27 -16.38 6.13 -14.73
N GLY A 28 -17.19 7.03 -14.17
CA GLY A 28 -18.62 7.11 -14.46
C GLY A 28 -18.99 8.43 -15.15
N PRO A 29 -20.24 8.57 -15.64
CA PRO A 29 -20.68 9.73 -16.41
C PRO A 29 -20.76 11.04 -15.59
N ALA A 30 -20.95 10.93 -14.28
CA ALA A 30 -21.03 12.09 -13.37
C ALA A 30 -20.11 11.92 -12.16
N VAL A 31 -20.14 10.75 -11.54
CA VAL A 31 -19.26 10.38 -10.42
C VAL A 31 -18.62 9.01 -10.70
N PRO A 32 -17.48 8.68 -10.07
CA PRO A 32 -16.88 7.35 -10.18
C PRO A 32 -17.83 6.23 -9.73
N VAL A 33 -17.65 5.04 -10.30
CA VAL A 33 -18.40 3.83 -9.90
C VAL A 33 -17.50 2.96 -9.03
N ILE A 34 -18.01 2.45 -7.91
CA ILE A 34 -17.35 1.40 -7.13
C ILE A 34 -17.58 0.08 -7.87
N ALA A 35 -16.67 -0.30 -8.76
CA ALA A 35 -16.87 -1.39 -9.70
C ALA A 35 -16.46 -2.76 -9.13
N ARG A 36 -15.48 -2.79 -8.23
CA ARG A 36 -14.88 -4.02 -7.66
C ARG A 36 -14.71 -3.89 -6.15
N PRO A 37 -15.78 -3.71 -5.36
CA PRO A 37 -15.69 -3.48 -3.91
C PRO A 37 -14.94 -4.60 -3.18
N GLU A 38 -15.03 -5.85 -3.65
CA GLU A 38 -14.36 -7.04 -3.12
C GLU A 38 -12.83 -6.99 -3.23
N ASP A 39 -12.28 -6.20 -4.16
CA ASP A 39 -10.83 -6.02 -4.33
C ASP A 39 -10.23 -5.04 -3.31
N CYS A 40 -11.08 -4.32 -2.56
CA CYS A 40 -10.64 -3.30 -1.63
C CYS A 40 -9.80 -3.89 -0.48
N GLN A 41 -8.59 -3.37 -0.30
CA GLN A 41 -7.68 -3.77 0.80
C GLN A 41 -7.89 -2.94 2.07
N THR A 42 -8.94 -2.12 2.14
CA THR A 42 -9.23 -1.25 3.30
C THR A 42 -8.03 -0.36 3.66
N CYS A 43 -7.32 0.14 2.65
CA CYS A 43 -6.14 1.00 2.83
C CYS A 43 -6.47 2.48 3.05
N PHE A 44 -7.75 2.85 2.98
CA PHE A 44 -8.26 4.21 3.14
C PHE A 44 -7.71 5.27 2.16
N ALA A 45 -6.89 4.90 1.17
CA ALA A 45 -6.31 5.86 0.22
C ALA A 45 -7.38 6.69 -0.51
N CYS A 46 -8.52 6.10 -0.85
CA CYS A 46 -9.59 6.83 -1.51
C CYS A 46 -10.28 7.86 -0.59
N GLU A 47 -10.42 7.58 0.69
CA GLU A 47 -10.94 8.52 1.70
C GLU A 47 -9.90 9.62 2.01
N LEU A 48 -8.64 9.22 2.22
CA LEU A 48 -7.51 10.09 2.48
C LEU A 48 -7.37 11.20 1.44
N TYR A 49 -7.54 10.86 0.16
CA TYR A 49 -7.38 11.82 -0.95
C TYR A 49 -8.69 12.52 -1.34
N CYS A 50 -9.83 12.21 -0.70
CA CYS A 50 -11.11 12.84 -1.00
C CYS A 50 -11.30 14.11 -0.17
N GLN A 51 -10.98 15.27 -0.74
CA GLN A 51 -11.14 16.56 -0.06
C GLN A 51 -12.62 16.97 0.16
N ALA A 52 -13.55 16.34 -0.53
CA ALA A 52 -14.99 16.60 -0.39
C ALA A 52 -15.69 15.68 0.63
N ASP A 53 -14.93 14.79 1.29
CA ASP A 53 -15.46 13.81 2.26
C ASP A 53 -16.67 13.03 1.71
N ALA A 54 -16.57 12.62 0.43
CA ALA A 54 -17.61 11.95 -0.33
C ALA A 54 -17.47 10.41 -0.32
N LEU A 55 -16.38 9.88 0.23
CA LEU A 55 -16.09 8.45 0.28
C LEU A 55 -16.02 8.00 1.73
N TYR A 56 -16.61 6.84 2.01
CA TYR A 56 -16.53 6.19 3.32
C TYR A 56 -16.00 4.77 3.16
N VAL A 57 -14.89 4.50 3.84
CA VAL A 57 -14.33 3.17 3.97
C VAL A 57 -14.76 2.61 5.32
N GLU A 58 -15.55 1.55 5.29
CA GLU A 58 -15.88 0.81 6.51
C GLU A 58 -14.62 0.04 6.97
N PRO A 59 -14.30 -0.05 8.27
CA PRO A 59 -13.01 -0.56 8.73
C PRO A 59 -12.83 -2.10 8.72
N THR A 60 -13.87 -2.87 8.44
CA THR A 60 -13.76 -4.33 8.32
C THR A 60 -12.91 -4.70 7.11
N VAL A 61 -11.92 -5.58 7.31
CA VAL A 61 -10.85 -5.85 6.31
C VAL A 61 -11.06 -7.11 5.48
N ASP A 62 -11.96 -7.99 5.89
CA ASP A 62 -12.11 -9.35 5.34
C ASP A 62 -13.47 -9.61 4.66
N ARG A 63 -14.41 -8.67 4.77
CA ARG A 63 -15.75 -8.77 4.17
C ARG A 63 -16.37 -7.41 3.94
N LEU A 64 -17.28 -7.36 2.97
CA LEU A 64 -18.16 -6.22 2.77
C LEU A 64 -19.20 -6.17 3.88
N VAL A 65 -19.31 -5.02 4.54
CA VAL A 65 -20.34 -4.74 5.53
C VAL A 65 -21.32 -3.75 4.90
N PRO A 66 -22.61 -4.11 4.77
CA PRO A 66 -23.63 -3.15 4.35
C PRO A 66 -23.69 -1.98 5.32
N VAL A 67 -23.79 -0.77 4.78
CA VAL A 67 -23.89 0.46 5.56
C VAL A 67 -25.15 1.20 5.16
N ASP A 68 -25.76 1.86 6.14
CA ASP A 68 -26.86 2.79 5.91
C ASP A 68 -26.29 4.19 5.65
N GLU A 69 -26.69 4.81 4.54
CA GLU A 69 -26.15 6.11 4.12
C GLU A 69 -26.45 7.21 5.14
N ASP A 70 -27.67 7.26 5.67
CA ASP A 70 -28.10 8.28 6.63
C ASP A 70 -27.35 8.12 7.97
N ALA A 71 -27.16 6.88 8.43
CA ALA A 71 -26.34 6.59 9.59
C ALA A 71 -24.88 7.04 9.40
N VAL A 72 -24.28 6.79 8.24
CA VAL A 72 -22.91 7.26 7.92
C VAL A 72 -22.85 8.78 7.91
N ARG A 73 -23.84 9.47 7.32
CA ARG A 73 -23.93 10.94 7.35
C ARG A 73 -24.04 11.49 8.78
N ALA A 74 -24.82 10.86 9.64
CA ALA A 74 -25.03 11.27 11.02
C ALA A 74 -23.86 10.91 11.95
N SER A 75 -23.02 9.94 11.58
CA SER A 75 -21.95 9.40 12.44
C SER A 75 -20.79 10.36 12.70
N GLY A 76 -20.59 11.35 11.83
CA GLY A 76 -19.38 12.19 11.82
C GLY A 76 -18.14 11.50 11.25
N LEU A 77 -18.24 10.26 10.76
CA LEU A 77 -17.09 9.46 10.28
C LEU A 77 -16.57 9.85 8.90
N LEU A 78 -17.35 10.57 8.09
CA LEU A 78 -16.95 10.95 6.73
C LEU A 78 -15.69 11.82 6.74
N GLY A 79 -14.61 11.34 6.13
CA GLY A 79 -13.33 12.05 6.00
C GLY A 79 -12.53 12.13 7.30
N VAL A 80 -12.92 11.39 8.35
CA VAL A 80 -12.18 11.36 9.62
C VAL A 80 -10.77 10.84 9.38
N TYR A 81 -10.59 9.81 8.56
CA TYR A 81 -9.25 9.28 8.29
C TYR A 81 -8.32 10.33 7.68
N ARG A 82 -8.83 11.15 6.74
CA ARG A 82 -8.05 12.25 6.15
C ARG A 82 -7.68 13.30 7.19
N ARG A 83 -8.67 13.77 7.97
CA ARG A 83 -8.48 14.85 8.95
C ARG A 83 -7.58 14.47 10.12
N ASP A 84 -7.68 13.23 10.59
CA ASP A 84 -7.06 12.81 11.85
C ASP A 84 -5.72 12.07 11.64
N SER A 85 -5.38 11.66 10.41
CA SER A 85 -4.11 10.98 10.11
C SER A 85 -2.89 11.89 10.12
N GLY A 86 -3.07 13.21 10.13
CA GLY A 86 -1.99 14.19 9.97
C GLY A 86 -1.39 14.21 8.56
N TRP A 87 -2.06 13.60 7.57
CA TRP A 87 -1.54 13.46 6.20
C TRP A 87 -1.16 14.79 5.55
N ASP A 88 -1.96 15.83 5.76
CA ASP A 88 -1.75 17.17 5.22
C ASP A 88 -1.15 18.14 6.27
N GLU A 89 -0.82 17.68 7.49
CA GLU A 89 -0.42 18.54 8.64
C GLU A 89 0.75 19.48 8.31
N TRP A 90 1.69 18.99 7.49
CA TRP A 90 2.92 19.70 7.15
C TRP A 90 3.00 20.11 5.68
N GLN A 91 1.90 19.98 4.92
CA GLN A 91 1.92 20.20 3.47
C GLN A 91 2.38 21.61 3.09
N ASP A 92 1.99 22.61 3.88
CA ASP A 92 2.27 24.02 3.63
C ASP A 92 3.44 24.58 4.47
N ASP A 93 4.07 23.75 5.33
CA ASP A 93 5.18 24.20 6.17
C ASP A 93 6.52 24.06 5.42
N PRO A 94 7.20 25.17 5.07
CA PRO A 94 8.44 25.13 4.31
C PRO A 94 9.59 24.43 5.05
N ARG A 95 9.48 24.21 6.38
CA ARG A 95 10.48 23.48 7.18
C ARG A 95 10.46 21.98 6.91
N TYR A 96 9.34 21.43 6.43
CA TYR A 96 9.14 20.00 6.24
C TYR A 96 8.84 19.65 4.78
N PRO A 97 9.76 19.95 3.84
CA PRO A 97 9.55 19.59 2.44
C PRO A 97 9.43 18.08 2.31
N ASN A 98 8.43 17.63 1.54
CA ASN A 98 8.21 16.21 1.32
C ASN A 98 9.40 15.59 0.57
N GLN A 99 10.21 14.83 1.31
CA GLN A 99 11.41 14.16 0.82
C GLN A 99 11.24 12.63 0.75
N HIS A 100 10.01 12.13 0.59
CA HIS A 100 9.75 10.69 0.50
C HIS A 100 10.58 9.99 -0.59
N TRP A 101 11.00 10.72 -1.63
CA TRP A 101 11.91 10.23 -2.67
C TRP A 101 13.26 9.74 -2.11
N ARG A 102 13.73 10.27 -0.97
CA ARG A 102 14.95 9.80 -0.29
C ARG A 102 14.83 8.40 0.29
N MET A 103 13.62 7.87 0.49
CA MET A 103 13.44 6.52 1.02
C MET A 103 14.08 5.47 0.10
N GLY A 104 14.16 5.73 -1.21
CA GLY A 104 14.91 4.87 -2.14
C GLY A 104 16.40 4.74 -1.79
N GLU A 105 17.05 5.86 -1.42
CA GLU A 105 18.46 5.87 -0.98
C GLU A 105 18.64 5.11 0.33
N VAL A 106 17.71 5.30 1.29
CA VAL A 106 17.73 4.61 2.58
C VAL A 106 17.59 3.09 2.39
N PHE A 107 16.65 2.65 1.55
CA PHE A 107 16.46 1.22 1.28
C PHE A 107 17.66 0.60 0.55
N ALA A 108 18.23 1.30 -0.44
CA ALA A 108 19.44 0.84 -1.12
C ALA A 108 20.61 0.65 -0.15
N ARG A 109 20.79 1.59 0.80
CA ARG A 109 21.79 1.47 1.87
C ARG A 109 21.52 0.25 2.75
N GLY A 110 20.28 0.06 3.21
CA GLY A 110 19.91 -1.09 4.04
C GLY A 110 20.16 -2.44 3.35
N GLN A 111 19.91 -2.53 2.05
CA GLN A 111 20.21 -3.74 1.26
C GLN A 111 21.73 -4.01 1.19
N ALA A 112 22.54 -2.99 0.94
CA ALA A 112 24.00 -3.13 0.89
C ALA A 112 24.57 -3.57 2.25
N ASP A 113 24.10 -2.98 3.35
CA ASP A 113 24.51 -3.37 4.70
C ASP A 113 24.14 -4.83 5.02
N GLN A 114 22.94 -5.25 4.62
CA GLN A 114 22.50 -6.62 4.82
C GLN A 114 23.32 -7.61 3.98
N GLN A 115 23.61 -7.29 2.72
CA GLN A 115 24.47 -8.10 1.85
C GLN A 115 25.88 -8.25 2.43
N ALA A 116 26.48 -7.15 2.93
CA ALA A 116 27.78 -7.19 3.56
C ALA A 116 27.79 -8.08 4.82
N ARG A 117 26.75 -7.98 5.68
CA ARG A 117 26.59 -8.83 6.86
C ARG A 117 26.41 -10.31 6.50
N GLN A 118 25.68 -10.61 5.43
CA GLN A 118 25.50 -11.97 4.93
C GLN A 118 26.82 -12.55 4.39
N ALA A 119 27.57 -11.77 3.59
CA ALA A 119 28.88 -12.19 3.08
C ALA A 119 29.88 -12.46 4.21
N ALA A 120 29.90 -11.62 5.25
CA ALA A 120 30.76 -11.81 6.42
C ALA A 120 30.36 -13.02 7.30
N ARG A 121 29.10 -13.46 7.23
CA ARG A 121 28.58 -14.62 7.96
C ARG A 121 28.60 -15.92 7.15
N ALA A 122 28.84 -15.85 5.85
CA ALA A 122 28.92 -17.04 5.01
C ALA A 122 30.12 -17.89 5.46
N PRO A 123 29.93 -19.18 5.80
CA PRO A 123 31.05 -20.05 6.14
C PRO A 123 32.02 -20.09 4.94
N SER A 124 33.32 -19.95 5.20
CA SER A 124 34.32 -20.16 4.16
C SER A 124 34.15 -21.58 3.64
N LEU A 125 33.65 -21.74 2.41
CA LEU A 125 33.69 -23.02 1.73
C LEU A 125 35.17 -23.34 1.49
N SER A 126 35.82 -24.02 2.44
CA SER A 126 37.11 -24.65 2.18
C SER A 126 36.83 -25.77 1.20
N ALA A 127 37.13 -25.55 -0.07
CA ALA A 127 37.18 -26.61 -1.05
C ALA A 127 38.31 -27.56 -0.63
N THR A 128 37.97 -28.61 0.12
CA THR A 128 38.85 -29.74 0.31
C THR A 128 38.98 -30.40 -1.06
N PRO A 129 40.16 -30.42 -1.72
CA PRO A 129 40.28 -31.11 -2.99
C PRO A 129 39.98 -32.59 -2.76
N SER A 130 38.98 -33.10 -3.48
CA SER A 130 38.65 -34.52 -3.48
C SER A 130 39.90 -35.30 -3.91
N ARG A 131 40.42 -36.15 -3.01
CA ARG A 131 41.47 -37.11 -3.37
C ARG A 131 40.97 -37.95 -4.55
N PRO A 132 41.74 -38.12 -5.63
CA PRO A 132 41.36 -39.05 -6.68
C PRO A 132 41.26 -40.46 -6.10
N TRP A 133 40.22 -41.18 -6.50
CA TRP A 133 40.02 -42.60 -6.16
C TRP A 133 41.23 -43.39 -6.68
N PRO A 134 41.80 -44.33 -5.90
CA PRO A 134 42.82 -45.22 -6.45
C PRO A 134 42.17 -46.13 -7.50
N ASP A 135 42.80 -46.19 -8.69
CA ASP A 135 42.56 -47.20 -9.71
C ASP A 135 42.90 -48.57 -9.12
N GLU A 136 41.93 -49.22 -8.48
CA GLU A 136 42.02 -50.64 -8.15
C GLU A 136 41.44 -51.44 -9.31
N GLY A 137 42.35 -52.10 -10.02
CA GLY A 137 42.11 -52.79 -11.28
C GLY A 137 41.04 -53.86 -11.22
N ILE A 138 40.28 -53.95 -12.31
CA ILE A 138 39.38 -55.05 -12.63
C ILE A 138 40.25 -56.15 -13.27
N PRO A 139 40.38 -57.35 -12.67
CA PRO A 139 41.00 -58.48 -13.35
C PRO A 139 40.07 -59.08 -14.40
N SER A 140 40.68 -59.55 -15.49
CA SER A 140 40.10 -60.04 -16.75
C SER A 140 39.16 -61.23 -16.63
#